data_AF-A0A7C4VW28-F1
#
_entry.id   AF-A0A7C4VW28-F1
#
_cell.length_a   1.000
_cell.length_b   1.000
_cell.length_c   1.000
_cell.angle_alpha   90.00
_cell.angle_beta   90.00
_cell.angle_gamma   90.00
#
_symmetry.space_group_name_H-M   'P 1'
#
loop_
_entity.id
_entity.type
_entity.pdbx_description
1 polymer ?
#
loop_
_entity_poly.entity_id
_entity_poly.type
_entity_poly.pdbx_seq_one_letter_code
_entity_poly.pdbx_strand_id
1 'polypeptide(L)'
;MPTKDIIHNIVKTALIKDGWTITHDPFPIRFGNLRVLADLGAEQPIAATKEERKIAVEIKSFVSLSMMDDLEKAIGLYGLYSALLSETEPEREVYLAVSEAVFVNLLDSVGGLGCHQKTLA
;
A
#
# COMPACT_ATOMS: atom_id res chain seq x y z
N MET A 1 -5.27 2.22 18.61
CA MET A 1 -5.08 2.04 17.15
C MET A 1 -4.05 3.07 16.70
N PRO A 2 -3.11 2.73 15.80
CA PRO A 2 -2.17 3.70 15.27
C PRO A 2 -2.91 4.88 14.62
N THR A 3 -2.30 6.07 14.68
CA THR A 3 -2.85 7.27 14.05
C THR A 3 -2.84 7.08 12.54
N LYS A 4 -4.01 7.27 11.91
CA LYS A 4 -4.14 7.19 10.46
C LYS A 4 -3.35 8.31 9.80
N ASP A 5 -2.75 8.02 8.65
CA ASP A 5 -2.17 9.05 7.80
C ASP A 5 -3.26 10.06 7.35
N ILE A 6 -2.88 11.32 7.18
CA ILE A 6 -3.79 12.42 6.81
C ILE A 6 -4.52 12.17 5.48
N ILE A 7 -3.93 11.39 4.57
CA ILE A 7 -4.56 11.05 3.28
C ILE A 7 -5.33 9.72 3.30
N HIS A 8 -5.46 9.04 4.44
CA HIS A 8 -6.10 7.72 4.56
C HIS A 8 -7.48 7.65 3.91
N ASN A 9 -8.37 8.57 4.27
CA ASN A 9 -9.74 8.57 3.77
C ASN A 9 -9.82 8.94 2.29
N ILE A 10 -8.86 9.73 1.79
CA ILE A 10 -8.77 10.09 0.37
C ILE A 10 -8.43 8.84 -0.44
N VAL A 11 -7.38 8.11 -0.03
CA VAL A 11 -6.97 6.85 -0.68
C VAL A 11 -8.08 5.80 -0.62
N LYS A 12 -8.70 5.60 0.55
CA LYS A 12 -9.82 4.67 0.71
C LYS A 12 -10.98 5.00 -0.24
N THR A 13 -11.32 6.28 -0.36
CA THR A 13 -12.39 6.74 -1.25
C THR A 13 -12.03 6.56 -2.71
N ALA A 14 -10.77 6.80 -3.09
CA ALA A 14 -10.27 6.58 -4.45
C ALA A 14 -10.39 5.10 -4.83
N LEU A 15 -9.91 4.18 -3.99
CA LEU A 15 -10.04 2.74 -4.20
C LEU A 15 -11.50 2.32 -4.42
N ILE A 16 -12.42 2.79 -3.58
CA ILE A 16 -13.86 2.48 -3.71
C ILE A 16 -14.43 3.00 -5.04
N LYS A 17 -14.04 4.21 -5.46
CA LYS A 17 -14.48 4.79 -6.74
C LYS A 17 -13.95 4.00 -7.94
N ASP A 18 -12.76 3.41 -7.81
CA ASP A 18 -12.13 2.56 -8.83
C ASP A 18 -12.63 1.10 -8.75
N GLY A 19 -13.70 0.84 -7.99
CA GLY A 19 -14.36 -0.47 -7.95
C GLY A 19 -13.72 -1.49 -7.01
N TRP A 20 -12.77 -1.07 -6.17
CA TRP A 20 -12.22 -1.93 -5.12
C TRP A 20 -13.17 -2.03 -3.93
N THR A 21 -13.31 -3.23 -3.39
CA THR A 21 -13.99 -3.48 -2.11
C THR A 21 -12.96 -3.47 -0.99
N ILE A 22 -13.11 -2.57 -0.02
CA ILE A 22 -12.26 -2.56 1.19
C ILE A 22 -12.67 -3.73 2.08
N THR A 23 -11.77 -4.69 2.29
CA THR A 23 -12.01 -5.84 3.17
C THR A 23 -11.59 -5.57 4.60
N HIS A 24 -10.56 -4.74 4.81
CA HIS A 24 -10.02 -4.42 6.13
C HIS A 24 -9.47 -2.98 6.21
N ASP A 25 -9.60 -2.36 7.38
CA ASP A 25 -9.11 -1.02 7.72
C ASP A 25 -8.90 -0.97 9.26
N PRO A 26 -7.74 -1.39 9.80
CA PRO A 26 -6.52 -1.85 9.11
C PRO A 26 -6.51 -3.34 8.74
N PHE A 27 -5.67 -3.72 7.78
CA PHE A 27 -5.47 -5.11 7.33
C PHE A 27 -4.42 -5.85 8.16
N PRO A 28 -4.79 -6.95 8.84
CA PRO A 28 -3.85 -7.72 9.65
C PRO A 28 -3.04 -8.72 8.81
N ILE A 29 -1.72 -8.60 8.84
CA ILE A 29 -0.78 -9.60 8.29
C ILE A 29 -0.21 -10.40 9.46
N ARG A 30 -0.33 -11.74 9.41
CA ARG A 30 0.03 -12.64 10.51
C ARG A 30 0.99 -13.72 10.04
N PHE A 31 2.10 -13.90 10.75
CA PHE A 31 3.04 -14.99 10.51
C PHE A 31 3.59 -15.52 11.83
N GLY A 32 3.26 -16.76 12.18
CA GLY A 32 3.53 -17.32 13.51
C GLY A 32 2.95 -16.41 14.61
N ASN A 33 3.82 -15.91 15.50
CA ASN A 33 3.44 -14.99 16.58
C ASN A 33 3.55 -13.50 16.19
N LEU A 34 4.04 -13.19 14.99
CA LEU A 34 4.16 -11.83 14.49
C LEU A 34 2.81 -11.37 13.93
N ARG A 35 2.45 -10.13 14.27
CA ARG A 35 1.27 -9.45 13.72
C ARG A 35 1.64 -8.02 13.38
N VAL A 36 1.55 -7.69 12.09
CA VAL A 36 1.67 -6.32 11.59
C VAL A 36 0.35 -5.88 10.96
N LEU A 37 0.16 -4.57 10.81
CA LEU A 37 -1.07 -3.99 10.29
C LEU A 37 -0.69 -3.07 9.13
N ALA A 38 -1.16 -3.40 7.92
CA ALA A 38 -1.19 -2.45 6.81
C ALA A 38 -2.42 -1.55 6.94
N ASP A 39 -2.37 -0.34 6.39
CA ASP A 39 -3.47 0.63 6.52
C ASP A 39 -4.79 0.14 5.93
N LEU A 40 -4.75 -0.53 4.76
CA LEU A 40 -5.95 -1.08 4.12
C LEU A 40 -5.69 -2.46 3.50
N GLY A 41 -6.74 -3.25 3.43
CA GLY A 41 -6.84 -4.44 2.58
C GLY A 41 -8.00 -4.24 1.62
N ALA A 42 -7.79 -4.50 0.34
CA ALA A 42 -8.81 -4.31 -0.68
C ALA A 42 -8.75 -5.40 -1.75
N GLU A 43 -9.89 -5.64 -2.40
CA GLU A 43 -10.06 -6.67 -3.41
C GLU A 43 -10.92 -6.15 -4.57
N GLN A 44 -10.59 -6.54 -5.81
CA GLN A 44 -11.31 -6.14 -7.02
C GLN A 44 -11.51 -7.37 -7.92
N PRO A 45 -12.71 -7.60 -8.49
CA PRO A 45 -12.94 -8.71 -9.40
C PRO A 45 -12.09 -8.60 -10.66
N ILE A 46 -11.54 -9.72 -11.13
CA ILE A 46 -10.93 -9.77 -12.47
C ILE A 46 -12.04 -10.04 -13.49
N ALA A 47 -12.23 -9.11 -14.44
CA ALA A 47 -13.31 -9.22 -15.41
C ALA A 47 -13.27 -10.56 -16.16
N ALA A 48 -14.43 -11.23 -16.24
CA ALA A 48 -14.64 -12.52 -16.90
C ALA A 48 -14.07 -13.77 -16.19
N THR A 49 -13.50 -13.67 -14.98
CA THR A 49 -13.14 -14.84 -14.16
C THR A 49 -13.80 -14.80 -12.77
N LYS A 50 -13.72 -15.91 -12.02
CA LYS A 50 -14.07 -15.96 -10.59
C LYS A 50 -12.90 -15.56 -9.68
N GLU A 51 -11.81 -15.09 -10.25
CA GLU A 51 -10.62 -14.70 -9.49
C GLU A 51 -10.71 -13.22 -9.09
N GLU A 52 -10.09 -12.91 -7.96
CA GLU A 52 -10.09 -11.56 -7.39
C GLU A 52 -8.64 -11.10 -7.25
N ARG A 53 -8.39 -9.86 -7.65
CA ARG A 53 -7.13 -9.19 -7.38
C ARG A 53 -7.15 -8.68 -5.95
N LYS A 54 -6.15 -9.05 -5.15
CA LYS A 54 -6.06 -8.64 -3.75
C LYS A 54 -4.86 -7.71 -3.55
N ILE A 55 -5.05 -6.66 -2.75
CA ILE A 55 -3.98 -5.76 -2.36
C ILE A 55 -3.96 -5.50 -0.85
N ALA A 56 -2.75 -5.31 -0.32
CA ALA A 56 -2.49 -4.65 0.95
C ALA A 56 -1.90 -3.27 0.66
N VAL A 57 -2.45 -2.21 1.25
CA VAL A 57 -2.04 -0.84 0.98
C VAL A 57 -1.50 -0.20 2.25
N GLU A 58 -0.27 0.27 2.18
CA GLU A 58 0.34 1.16 3.16
C GLU A 58 0.22 2.61 2.65
N ILE A 59 -0.21 3.54 3.49
CA ILE A 59 -0.47 4.92 3.11
C ILE A 59 0.57 5.83 3.75
N LYS A 60 1.19 6.68 2.93
CA LYS A 60 2.18 7.66 3.39
C LYS A 60 1.99 9.01 2.69
N SER A 61 1.80 10.05 3.49
CA SER A 61 1.72 11.44 3.02
C SER A 61 3.07 12.13 2.85
N PHE A 62 4.15 11.57 3.41
CA PHE A 62 5.52 12.14 3.35
C PHE A 62 5.60 13.61 3.84
N VAL A 63 4.84 13.93 4.90
CA VAL A 63 4.79 15.28 5.50
C VAL A 63 5.79 15.50 6.63
N SER A 64 6.67 14.53 6.90
CA SER A 64 7.69 14.71 7.94
C SER A 64 8.77 15.70 7.50
N LEU A 65 9.67 16.05 8.44
CA LEU A 65 10.81 16.93 8.16
C LEU A 65 11.86 16.31 7.23
N SER A 66 11.85 14.97 7.05
CA SER A 66 12.80 14.24 6.19
C SER A 66 12.05 13.25 5.31
N MET A 67 11.92 13.59 4.02
CA MET A 67 11.35 12.69 3.01
C MET A 67 12.15 11.39 2.89
N MET A 68 13.48 11.45 3.09
CA MET A 68 14.34 10.26 3.02
C MET A 68 14.05 9.29 4.17
N ASP A 69 13.87 9.78 5.39
CA ASP A 69 13.53 8.94 6.54
C ASP A 69 12.16 8.26 6.35
N ASP A 70 11.20 8.99 5.77
CA ASP A 70 9.88 8.43 5.43
C ASP A 70 10.00 7.36 4.34
N LEU A 71 10.88 7.57 3.35
CA LEU A 71 11.14 6.61 2.29
C LEU A 71 11.80 5.34 2.81
N GLU A 72 12.85 5.45 3.64
CA GLU A 72 13.52 4.30 4.25
C GLU A 72 12.55 3.43 5.05
N LYS A 73 11.67 4.06 5.84
CA LYS A 73 10.61 3.37 6.57
C LYS A 73 9.61 2.71 5.64
N ALA A 74 9.16 3.41 4.59
CA ALA A 74 8.21 2.88 3.64
C ALA A 74 8.77 1.67 2.87
N ILE A 75 10.04 1.71 2.46
CA ILE A 75 10.74 0.59 1.83
C ILE A 75 10.86 -0.58 2.80
N GLY A 76 11.23 -0.32 4.05
CA GLY A 76 11.32 -1.36 5.08
C GLY A 76 9.98 -2.05 5.34
N LEU A 77 8.89 -1.29 5.43
CA LEU A 77 7.53 -1.82 5.59
C LEU A 77 7.07 -2.60 4.36
N TYR A 78 7.30 -2.07 3.16
CA TYR A 78 6.98 -2.76 1.91
C TYR A 78 7.67 -4.12 1.83
N GLY A 79 8.98 -4.15 2.10
CA GLY A 79 9.77 -5.39 2.10
C GLY A 79 9.28 -6.39 3.15
N LEU A 80 9.00 -5.92 4.37
CA LEU A 80 8.46 -6.74 5.44
C LEU A 80 7.10 -7.34 5.07
N TYR A 81 6.16 -6.53 4.58
CA TYR A 81 4.83 -7.01 4.20
C TYR A 81 4.90 -8.00 3.05
N SER A 82 5.72 -7.72 2.04
CA SER A 82 5.91 -8.61 0.90
C SER A 82 6.46 -9.97 1.33
N ALA A 83 7.45 -9.99 2.22
CA ALA A 83 8.02 -11.23 2.74
C ALA A 83 7.05 -12.03 3.63
N LEU A 84 6.16 -11.36 4.36
CA LEU A 84 5.16 -12.04 5.19
C LEU A 84 4.00 -12.57 4.33
N LEU A 85 3.55 -11.80 3.34
CA LEU A 85 2.45 -12.20 2.45
C LEU A 85 2.87 -13.28 1.47
N SER A 86 4.13 -13.34 1.02
CA SER A 86 4.62 -14.44 0.18
C SER A 86 4.45 -15.82 0.83
N GLU A 87 4.42 -15.88 2.16
CA GLU A 87 4.23 -17.12 2.92
C GLU A 87 2.77 -17.39 3.32
N THR A 88 1.90 -16.36 3.33
CA THR A 88 0.57 -16.44 3.98
C THR A 88 -0.60 -16.17 3.06
N GLU A 89 -0.43 -15.26 2.09
CA GLU A 89 -1.42 -14.90 1.07
C GLU A 89 -0.67 -14.41 -0.19
N PRO A 90 0.07 -15.31 -0.88
CA PRO A 90 1.03 -14.93 -1.94
C PRO A 90 0.40 -14.24 -3.15
N GLU A 91 -0.93 -14.34 -3.32
CA GLU A 91 -1.69 -13.64 -4.33
C GLU A 91 -1.98 -12.16 -3.99
N ARG A 92 -1.77 -11.73 -2.73
CA ARG A 92 -2.00 -10.35 -2.30
C ARG A 92 -0.77 -9.49 -2.54
N GLU A 93 -0.85 -8.58 -3.49
CA GLU A 93 0.22 -7.62 -3.79
C GLU A 93 0.26 -6.48 -2.75
N VAL A 94 1.47 -6.03 -2.39
CA VAL A 94 1.66 -4.85 -1.53
C VAL A 94 1.78 -3.59 -2.37
N TYR A 95 1.11 -2.52 -1.96
CA TYR A 95 1.19 -1.20 -2.58
C TYR A 95 1.49 -0.12 -1.54
N LEU A 96 2.33 0.83 -1.92
CA LEU A 96 2.54 2.08 -1.19
C LEU A 96 1.74 3.19 -1.85
N ALA A 97 0.70 3.69 -1.18
CA ALA A 97 -0.10 4.80 -1.65
C ALA A 97 0.50 6.14 -1.19
N VAL A 98 0.81 6.98 -2.16
CA VAL A 98 1.33 8.34 -1.98
C VAL A 98 0.57 9.31 -2.88
N SER A 99 0.66 10.61 -2.58
CA SER A 99 0.16 11.62 -3.51
C SER A 99 1.01 11.67 -4.79
N GLU A 100 0.42 12.12 -5.89
CA GLU A 100 1.13 12.31 -7.16
C GLU A 100 2.34 13.27 -7.01
N ALA A 101 2.17 14.36 -6.25
CA ALA A 101 3.25 15.30 -5.99
C ALA A 101 4.44 14.64 -5.27
N VAL A 102 4.18 13.75 -4.31
CA VAL A 102 5.20 12.98 -3.61
C VAL A 102 5.86 11.97 -4.56
N PHE A 103 5.08 11.28 -5.39
CA PHE A 103 5.59 10.32 -6.36
C PHE A 103 6.56 10.97 -7.36
N VAL A 104 6.18 12.12 -7.94
CA VAL A 104 7.04 12.88 -8.86
C VAL A 104 8.33 13.32 -8.17
N ASN A 105 8.23 13.88 -6.96
CA ASN A 105 9.41 14.32 -6.21
C ASN A 105 10.34 13.15 -5.86
N LEU A 106 9.79 11.99 -5.47
CA LEU A 106 10.57 10.79 -5.21
C LEU A 106 11.32 10.33 -6.47
N LEU A 107 10.67 10.27 -7.63
CA LEU A 107 11.30 9.90 -8.90
C LEU A 107 12.49 10.81 -9.25
N ASP A 108 12.31 12.11 -9.08
CA ASP A 108 13.37 13.10 -9.32
C ASP A 108 14.53 12.93 -8.33
N SER A 109 14.21 12.65 -7.06
CA SER A 109 15.19 12.50 -5.98
C SER A 109 16.02 11.22 -6.07
N VAL A 110 15.44 10.11 -6.56
CA VAL A 110 16.12 8.81 -6.66
C VAL A 110 16.59 8.47 -8.07
N GLY A 111 16.55 9.42 -9.01
CA GLY A 111 17.08 9.25 -10.37
C GLY A 111 16.38 8.15 -11.18
N GLY A 112 15.07 7.95 -10.96
CA GLY A 112 14.28 6.96 -11.72
C GLY A 112 14.52 5.49 -11.33
N LEU A 113 15.11 5.20 -10.17
CA LEU A 113 15.25 3.83 -9.66
C LEU A 113 13.87 3.18 -9.41
N GLY A 114 13.38 2.40 -10.38
CA GLY A 114 12.42 1.30 -10.21
C GLY A 114 10.99 1.64 -9.77
N CYS A 115 10.65 2.91 -9.54
CA CYS A 115 9.31 3.33 -9.18
C CYS A 115 8.40 3.35 -10.43
N HIS A 116 7.54 2.33 -10.56
CA HIS A 116 6.50 2.30 -11.58
C HIS A 116 5.19 2.82 -11.00
N GLN A 117 4.61 3.86 -11.61
CA GLN A 117 3.24 4.26 -11.33
C GLN A 117 2.31 3.17 -11.88
N LYS A 118 1.76 2.34 -11.00
CA LYS A 118 0.60 1.52 -11.33
C LYS A 118 -0.64 2.27 -10.88
N THR A 119 -1.34 2.89 -11.82
CA THR A 119 -2.72 3.31 -11.57
C THR A 119 -3.54 2.04 -11.37
N LEU A 120 -4.16 1.90 -10.20
CA LEU A 120 -5.09 0.80 -9.90
C LEU A 120 -6.42 1.09 -10.62
N ALA A 121 -6.41 0.98 -11.95
CA ALA A 121 -7.63 0.99 -12.77
C ALA A 121 -8.36 -0.35 -12.66
#